data_AF-A0A8C4RNG0-F1
#
_entry.id   AF-A0A8C4RNG0-F1
#
_cell.length_a   1.000
_cell.length_b   1.000
_cell.length_c   1.000
_cell.angle_alpha   90.00
_cell.angle_beta   90.00
_cell.angle_gamma   90.00
#
_symmetry.space_group_name_H-M   'P 1'
#
loop_
_entity.id
_entity.type
_entity.pdbx_description
1 polymer ?
#
loop_
_entity_poly.entity_id
_entity_poly.type
_entity_poly.pdbx_seq_one_letter_code
_entity_poly.pdbx_strand_id
1 'polypeptide(L)'
;MLPTRIPSFVIAALLATLSASHFTTVSGNITTDSPIENEEIRNNTSESIMNTTIKNIIIKGYTNPWIKENLELTHQTILDLSCTLTSLPDLPASVTGYWKKDGKEIPGSQTVIEKKDERFHFQNKFPITDSSHLGNYSCVFDLRPEAEARFIVTVPHTEGREKPLISYEGDAIVMVCKAHSHLPNGWTWYRLNGTERNIINATLNPEKFTTAVEKGKKASLKIMGLTQEDSGIFWCSAIYDIGSSEGRIHLKVLSYTVPLKPFLAIAVEVLILVSLILIYEHHTKKKQTITENGKDSEHTEKLTSDGSNGLRDGTARHRNV
;
A
#
# COMPACT_ATOMS: atom_id res chain seq x y z
N MET A 1 11.19 2.30 49.37
CA MET A 1 11.49 1.08 50.16
C MET A 1 10.94 -0.12 49.41
N LEU A 2 11.79 -1.13 49.29
CA LEU A 2 11.67 -2.36 48.50
C LEU A 2 10.63 -3.35 49.12
N PRO A 3 10.40 -4.56 48.60
CA PRO A 3 9.14 -4.99 47.98
C PRO A 3 8.56 -6.27 48.62
N THR A 4 7.46 -6.80 48.09
CA THR A 4 7.07 -8.19 48.34
C THR A 4 6.78 -8.91 47.02
N ARG A 5 7.74 -9.77 46.65
CA ARG A 5 7.60 -10.89 45.69
C ARG A 5 7.25 -12.14 46.49
N ILE A 6 6.26 -12.93 46.07
CA ILE A 6 6.24 -14.40 46.23
C ILE A 6 5.60 -15.02 44.95
N PRO A 7 6.08 -16.18 44.45
CA PRO A 7 5.89 -16.66 43.08
C PRO A 7 4.82 -17.76 42.96
N SER A 8 4.50 -18.20 41.75
CA SER A 8 3.95 -19.54 41.51
C SER A 8 4.27 -20.01 40.08
N PHE A 9 4.95 -21.14 40.03
CA PHE A 9 5.33 -21.89 38.85
C PHE A 9 4.61 -23.26 38.95
N VAL A 10 4.02 -23.70 37.84
CA VAL A 10 3.69 -25.09 37.44
C VAL A 10 2.61 -25.87 38.22
N ILE A 11 1.58 -26.37 37.54
CA ILE A 11 1.35 -27.79 37.17
C ILE A 11 -0.12 -27.98 36.72
N ALA A 12 -0.27 -28.82 35.71
CA ALA A 12 -1.45 -29.13 34.93
C ALA A 12 -2.31 -30.28 35.50
N ALA A 13 -3.55 -30.33 34.97
CA ALA A 13 -4.33 -31.51 34.58
C ALA A 13 -5.14 -32.31 35.64
N LEU A 14 -6.25 -32.89 35.10
CA LEU A 14 -7.10 -34.03 35.55
C LEU A 14 -8.34 -33.65 36.39
N LEU A 15 -9.60 -34.13 36.19
CA LEU A 15 -10.29 -35.19 35.41
C LEU A 15 -11.81 -34.82 35.37
N ALA A 16 -12.58 -34.98 34.28
CA ALA A 16 -13.28 -36.17 33.73
C ALA A 16 -14.52 -36.70 34.51
N THR A 17 -15.70 -36.72 33.85
CA THR A 17 -16.85 -37.63 34.05
C THR A 17 -17.65 -37.71 32.73
N LEU A 18 -17.61 -38.83 31.99
CA LEU A 18 -18.55 -39.99 31.96
C LEU A 18 -19.95 -39.73 31.36
N SER A 19 -20.23 -40.37 30.21
CA SER A 19 -21.37 -41.32 30.10
C SER A 19 -21.23 -42.18 28.84
N ALA A 20 -21.16 -43.50 29.06
CA ALA A 20 -21.26 -44.55 28.06
C ALA A 20 -22.74 -44.85 27.77
N SER A 21 -23.07 -45.23 26.53
CA SER A 21 -24.35 -45.84 26.19
C SER A 21 -24.13 -47.16 25.45
N HIS A 22 -24.64 -48.22 26.07
CA HIS A 22 -24.68 -49.61 25.64
C HIS A 22 -25.44 -49.80 24.32
N PHE A 23 -24.89 -50.65 23.45
CA PHE A 23 -25.59 -51.25 22.31
C PHE A 23 -26.27 -52.56 22.76
N THR A 24 -27.58 -52.66 22.55
CA THR A 24 -28.36 -53.91 22.69
C THR A 24 -28.54 -54.57 21.32
N THR A 25 -28.18 -55.84 21.25
CA THR A 25 -28.39 -56.74 20.12
C THR A 25 -29.85 -57.18 20.06
N VAL A 26 -30.50 -57.04 18.90
CA VAL A 26 -31.75 -57.76 18.58
C VAL A 26 -31.58 -58.40 17.21
N SER A 27 -31.68 -59.73 17.19
CA SER A 27 -31.69 -60.58 16.01
C SER A 27 -33.06 -60.55 15.34
N GLY A 28 -33.09 -60.43 14.02
CA GLY A 28 -34.29 -60.59 13.20
C GLY A 28 -33.90 -61.01 11.78
N ASN A 29 -34.12 -62.28 11.49
CA ASN A 29 -33.91 -62.92 10.18
C ASN A 29 -35.15 -62.67 9.31
N ILE A 30 -35.02 -62.04 8.14
CA ILE A 30 -35.97 -62.20 7.03
C ILE A 30 -35.18 -62.23 5.71
N THR A 31 -35.17 -63.41 5.11
CA THR A 31 -34.76 -63.72 3.73
C THR A 31 -35.81 -63.26 2.74
N THR A 32 -35.44 -62.48 1.73
CA THR A 32 -36.04 -62.49 0.38
C THR A 32 -34.99 -62.07 -0.65
N ASP A 33 -35.15 -62.67 -1.82
CA ASP A 33 -34.17 -62.96 -2.87
C ASP A 33 -33.99 -61.82 -3.91
N SER A 34 -32.96 -61.97 -4.76
CA SER A 34 -32.67 -61.25 -6.04
C SER A 34 -31.87 -59.92 -6.02
N PRO A 35 -31.23 -59.53 -7.14
CA PRO A 35 -29.90 -59.99 -7.54
C PRO A 35 -28.85 -58.87 -7.60
N ILE A 36 -27.59 -59.32 -7.54
CA ILE A 36 -26.33 -58.58 -7.61
C ILE A 36 -26.30 -57.62 -8.81
N GLU A 37 -26.25 -56.32 -8.53
CA GLU A 37 -25.74 -55.31 -9.44
C GLU A 37 -24.39 -54.83 -8.89
N ASN A 38 -23.30 -55.20 -9.59
CA ASN A 38 -21.95 -54.78 -9.26
C ASN A 38 -21.80 -53.30 -9.61
N GLU A 39 -22.08 -52.40 -8.66
CA GLU A 39 -21.57 -51.03 -8.74
C GLU A 39 -20.14 -51.02 -8.20
N GLU A 40 -19.20 -51.12 -9.13
CA GLU A 40 -17.79 -50.79 -8.92
C GLU A 40 -17.70 -49.35 -8.40
N ILE A 41 -17.49 -49.19 -7.09
CA ILE A 41 -17.13 -47.90 -6.49
C ILE A 41 -15.76 -47.53 -7.05
N ARG A 42 -15.78 -46.83 -8.19
CA ARG A 42 -14.62 -46.16 -8.75
C ARG A 42 -14.31 -44.99 -7.83
N ASN A 43 -13.49 -45.25 -6.81
CA ASN A 43 -12.81 -44.21 -6.06
C ASN A 43 -11.90 -43.45 -7.03
N ASN A 44 -12.46 -42.44 -7.70
CA ASN A 44 -11.70 -41.46 -8.44
C ASN A 44 -11.00 -40.56 -7.42
N THR A 45 -9.90 -41.05 -6.86
CA THR A 45 -8.87 -40.17 -6.33
C THR A 45 -8.24 -39.50 -7.54
N SER A 46 -8.85 -38.41 -8.01
CA SER A 46 -8.18 -37.53 -8.95
C SER A 46 -7.03 -36.88 -8.18
N GLU A 47 -5.86 -37.54 -8.17
CA GLU A 47 -4.62 -36.87 -7.83
C GLU A 47 -4.52 -35.65 -8.75
N SER A 48 -4.71 -34.48 -8.17
CA SER A 48 -4.50 -33.22 -8.88
C SER A 48 -3.04 -33.17 -9.30
N ILE A 49 -2.78 -33.40 -10.59
CA ILE A 49 -1.44 -33.25 -11.15
C ILE A 49 -1.10 -31.77 -11.08
N MET A 50 -0.32 -31.36 -10.07
CA MET A 50 0.20 -30.00 -10.01
C MET A 50 1.18 -29.76 -11.16
N ASN A 51 0.99 -28.64 -11.85
CA ASN A 51 1.92 -28.21 -12.87
C ASN A 51 3.31 -27.97 -12.25
N THR A 52 4.36 -28.32 -12.98
CA THR A 52 5.75 -28.07 -12.56
C THR A 52 6.34 -26.92 -13.37
N THR A 53 6.87 -25.91 -12.68
CA THR A 53 7.58 -24.79 -13.31
C THR A 53 9.07 -24.92 -13.03
N ILE A 54 9.87 -25.08 -14.08
CA ILE A 54 11.31 -25.31 -13.97
C ILE A 54 12.04 -23.99 -14.21
N LYS A 55 12.93 -23.63 -13.29
CA LYS A 55 13.75 -22.41 -13.36
C LYS A 55 15.20 -22.68 -13.00
N ASN A 56 16.11 -22.05 -13.74
CA ASN A 56 17.54 -22.19 -13.53
C ASN A 56 18.25 -20.84 -13.64
N ILE A 57 19.03 -20.47 -12.61
CA ILE A 57 19.92 -19.31 -12.66
C ILE A 57 21.36 -19.78 -12.84
N ILE A 58 22.10 -19.18 -13.77
CA ILE A 58 23.52 -19.43 -13.96
C ILE A 58 24.33 -18.34 -13.25
N ILE A 59 25.16 -18.75 -12.30
CA ILE A 59 26.07 -17.87 -11.56
C ILE A 59 27.45 -17.98 -12.20
N LYS A 60 27.99 -16.87 -12.72
CA LYS A 60 29.29 -16.83 -13.40
C LYS A 60 30.34 -16.13 -12.52
N GLY A 61 31.37 -16.87 -12.12
CA GLY A 61 32.49 -16.34 -11.34
C GLY A 61 32.09 -15.75 -9.99
N TYR A 62 32.97 -14.92 -9.40
CA TYR A 62 32.73 -14.24 -8.12
C TYR A 62 32.01 -12.88 -8.27
N THR A 63 31.60 -12.50 -9.49
CA THR A 63 31.20 -11.13 -9.81
C THR A 63 29.69 -11.00 -10.00
N ASN A 64 28.92 -11.11 -8.92
CA ASN A 64 27.82 -10.19 -8.65
C ASN A 64 27.25 -10.46 -7.26
N PRO A 65 26.93 -9.42 -6.45
CA PRO A 65 26.56 -9.66 -5.06
C PRO A 65 25.31 -10.55 -4.94
N TRP A 66 24.27 -10.42 -5.78
CA TRP A 66 23.08 -11.27 -5.71
C TRP A 66 22.31 -11.28 -7.05
N ILE A 67 22.39 -12.37 -7.84
CA ILE A 67 21.57 -12.51 -9.06
C ILE A 67 20.12 -12.82 -8.64
N LYS A 68 19.13 -12.22 -9.30
CA LYS A 68 17.71 -12.44 -8.98
C LYS A 68 16.84 -12.67 -10.22
N GLU A 69 15.85 -13.55 -10.08
CA GLU A 69 14.76 -13.77 -11.04
C GLU A 69 13.41 -13.58 -10.34
N ASN A 70 12.47 -12.88 -10.97
CA ASN A 70 11.10 -12.72 -10.46
C ASN A 70 10.18 -13.76 -11.10
N LEU A 71 9.38 -14.44 -10.29
CA LEU A 71 8.44 -15.47 -10.68
C LEU A 71 7.05 -15.08 -10.21
N GLU A 72 6.18 -14.68 -11.15
CA GLU A 72 4.77 -14.43 -10.87
C GLU A 72 3.97 -15.72 -11.07
N LEU A 73 3.29 -16.17 -10.01
CA LEU A 73 2.48 -17.37 -10.01
C LEU A 73 1.04 -17.03 -9.63
N THR A 74 0.06 -17.67 -10.27
CA THR A 74 -1.37 -17.49 -9.99
C THR A 74 -2.05 -18.72 -9.43
N HIS A 75 -1.46 -19.90 -9.62
CA HIS A 75 -2.03 -21.21 -9.29
C HIS A 75 -1.06 -22.05 -8.47
N GLN A 76 -1.57 -23.10 -7.83
CA GLN A 76 -0.75 -24.06 -7.12
C GLN A 76 0.21 -24.74 -8.11
N THR A 77 1.49 -24.84 -7.76
CA THR A 77 2.56 -25.27 -8.70
C THR A 77 3.73 -25.83 -7.92
N ILE A 78 4.38 -26.85 -8.46
CA ILE A 78 5.68 -27.32 -7.98
C ILE A 78 6.76 -26.49 -8.67
N LEU A 79 7.46 -25.66 -7.91
CA LEU A 79 8.63 -24.93 -8.42
C LEU A 79 9.84 -25.85 -8.37
N ASP A 80 10.40 -26.16 -9.53
CA ASP A 80 11.66 -26.90 -9.65
C ASP A 80 12.79 -25.88 -9.91
N LEU A 81 13.41 -25.43 -8.82
CA LEU A 81 14.40 -24.36 -8.84
C LEU A 81 15.80 -24.96 -8.86
N SER A 82 16.65 -24.41 -9.72
CA SER A 82 18.04 -24.83 -9.82
C SER A 82 19.00 -23.66 -9.99
N CYS A 83 20.21 -23.86 -9.50
CA CYS A 83 21.30 -22.92 -9.65
C CYS A 83 22.51 -23.65 -10.18
N THR A 84 23.12 -23.05 -11.19
CA THR A 84 24.32 -23.59 -11.80
C THR A 84 25.47 -22.62 -11.66
N LEU A 85 26.45 -22.99 -10.85
CA LEU A 85 27.66 -22.21 -10.65
C LEU A 85 28.73 -22.64 -11.66
N THR A 86 29.26 -21.66 -12.41
CA THR A 86 30.26 -21.88 -13.46
C THR A 86 31.39 -20.86 -13.36
N SER A 87 32.50 -21.14 -14.05
CA SER A 87 33.53 -20.13 -14.36
C SER A 87 34.20 -19.49 -13.12
N LEU A 88 34.54 -20.27 -12.09
CA LEU A 88 35.49 -19.81 -11.06
C LEU A 88 36.91 -20.24 -11.43
N PRO A 89 37.94 -19.43 -11.14
CA PRO A 89 39.31 -19.91 -11.11
C PRO A 89 39.45 -20.87 -9.91
N ASP A 90 40.04 -22.05 -10.14
CA ASP A 90 40.31 -23.09 -9.13
C ASP A 90 39.08 -23.64 -8.38
N LEU A 91 38.07 -24.16 -9.11
CA LEU A 91 36.94 -24.86 -8.48
C LEU A 91 37.43 -26.07 -7.67
N PRO A 92 37.00 -26.24 -6.41
CA PRO A 92 37.19 -27.49 -5.68
C PRO A 92 36.44 -28.64 -6.36
N ALA A 93 36.76 -29.88 -5.98
CA ALA A 93 36.06 -31.07 -6.49
C ALA A 93 34.59 -31.12 -6.06
N SER A 94 34.27 -30.51 -4.91
CA SER A 94 32.92 -30.40 -4.37
C SER A 94 32.75 -29.10 -3.59
N VAL A 95 31.51 -28.65 -3.45
CA VAL A 95 31.14 -27.46 -2.69
C VAL A 95 29.91 -27.74 -1.84
N THR A 96 29.87 -27.24 -0.62
CA THR A 96 28.66 -27.29 0.19
C THR A 96 27.65 -26.26 -0.32
N GLY A 97 26.41 -26.67 -0.55
CA GLY A 97 25.33 -25.75 -0.89
C GLY A 97 24.12 -25.95 0.00
N TYR A 98 23.35 -24.89 0.21
CA TYR A 98 22.15 -24.89 1.04
C TYR A 98 21.10 -23.90 0.49
N TRP A 99 19.83 -24.09 0.86
CA TRP A 99 18.75 -23.20 0.45
C TRP A 99 18.35 -22.26 1.60
N LYS A 100 18.00 -21.02 1.26
CA LYS A 100 17.37 -20.06 2.17
C LYS A 100 15.95 -19.74 1.70
N LYS A 101 15.03 -19.50 2.63
CA LYS A 101 13.75 -18.84 2.40
C LYS A 101 13.70 -17.56 3.24
N ASP A 102 13.46 -16.43 2.59
CA ASP A 102 13.37 -15.11 3.23
C ASP A 102 14.60 -14.77 4.10
N GLY A 103 15.78 -15.17 3.61
CA GLY A 103 17.07 -14.95 4.27
C GLY A 103 17.44 -15.97 5.34
N LYS A 104 16.53 -16.87 5.72
CA LYS A 104 16.77 -17.93 6.70
C LYS A 104 17.05 -19.26 6.01
N GLU A 105 18.07 -19.99 6.46
CA GLU A 105 18.35 -21.33 5.95
C GLU A 105 17.17 -22.29 6.15
N ILE A 106 16.86 -23.07 5.12
CA ILE A 106 15.86 -24.14 5.16
C ILE A 106 16.50 -25.36 5.80
N PRO A 107 15.98 -25.85 6.95
CA PRO A 107 16.56 -27.00 7.64
C PRO A 107 16.62 -28.23 6.74
N GLY A 108 17.76 -28.93 6.77
CA GLY A 108 17.97 -30.16 5.98
C GLY A 108 18.20 -29.94 4.48
N SER A 109 18.34 -28.68 4.03
CA SER A 109 18.64 -28.36 2.62
C SER A 109 20.13 -28.39 2.29
N GLN A 110 21.00 -28.41 3.31
CA GLN A 110 22.45 -28.44 3.15
C GLN A 110 22.91 -29.76 2.54
N THR A 111 23.73 -29.69 1.48
CA THR A 111 24.27 -30.86 0.80
C THR A 111 25.63 -30.57 0.18
N VAL A 112 26.41 -31.62 -0.07
CA VAL A 112 27.67 -31.53 -0.82
C VAL A 112 27.37 -31.74 -2.30
N ILE A 113 27.75 -30.77 -3.13
CA ILE A 113 27.50 -30.75 -4.56
C ILE A 113 28.81 -31.07 -5.27
N GLU A 114 28.82 -32.16 -6.02
CA GLU A 114 29.99 -32.57 -6.80
C GLU A 114 30.12 -31.75 -8.08
N LYS A 115 31.37 -31.50 -8.47
CA LYS A 115 31.69 -30.82 -9.73
C LYS A 115 31.46 -31.78 -10.90
N LYS A 116 30.62 -31.39 -11.86
CA LYS A 116 30.38 -32.11 -13.10
C LYS A 116 30.51 -31.19 -14.30
N ASP A 117 31.34 -31.57 -15.28
CA ASP A 117 31.58 -30.80 -16.51
C ASP A 117 31.96 -29.32 -16.24
N GLU A 118 32.83 -29.10 -15.25
CA GLU A 118 33.25 -27.75 -14.80
C GLU A 118 32.13 -26.88 -14.19
N ARG A 119 31.07 -27.52 -13.66
CA ARG A 119 29.90 -26.84 -13.10
C ARG A 119 29.41 -27.51 -11.83
N PHE A 120 28.83 -26.72 -10.93
CA PHE A 120 28.04 -27.25 -9.81
C PHE A 120 26.56 -26.96 -10.08
N HIS A 121 25.75 -28.02 -10.13
CA HIS A 121 24.31 -27.90 -10.33
C HIS A 121 23.59 -28.27 -9.03
N PHE A 122 22.83 -27.32 -8.49
CA PHE A 122 22.08 -27.50 -7.26
C PHE A 122 20.61 -27.26 -7.52
N GLN A 123 19.77 -28.25 -7.23
CA GLN A 123 18.35 -28.25 -7.57
C GLN A 123 17.51 -28.66 -6.36
N ASN A 124 16.33 -28.06 -6.23
CA ASN A 124 15.33 -28.47 -5.25
C ASN A 124 13.92 -28.12 -5.72
N LYS A 125 12.93 -28.88 -5.23
CA LYS A 125 11.53 -28.71 -5.56
C LYS A 125 10.75 -28.13 -4.38
N PHE A 126 9.99 -27.08 -4.64
CA PHE A 126 9.19 -26.37 -3.65
C PHE A 126 7.71 -26.39 -4.07
N PRO A 127 6.83 -27.13 -3.37
CA PRO A 127 5.40 -27.05 -3.63
C PRO A 127 4.85 -25.71 -3.15
N ILE A 128 4.25 -24.93 -4.05
CA ILE A 128 3.62 -23.64 -3.74
C ILE A 128 2.11 -23.87 -3.71
N THR A 129 1.54 -23.88 -2.51
CA THR A 129 0.12 -24.22 -2.27
C THR A 129 -0.69 -23.03 -1.79
N ASP A 130 -0.05 -22.13 -1.04
CA ASP A 130 -0.70 -20.98 -0.41
C ASP A 130 0.31 -19.84 -0.20
N SER A 131 -0.20 -18.76 0.38
CA SER A 131 0.55 -17.50 0.53
C SER A 131 1.79 -17.59 1.42
N SER A 132 1.87 -18.58 2.33
CA SER A 132 3.02 -18.76 3.20
C SER A 132 4.26 -19.27 2.45
N HIS A 133 4.05 -19.89 1.29
CA HIS A 133 5.11 -20.38 0.41
C HIS A 133 5.64 -19.30 -0.54
N LEU A 134 4.99 -18.14 -0.63
CA LEU A 134 5.55 -17.00 -1.35
C LEU A 134 6.77 -16.44 -0.60
N GLY A 135 7.63 -15.72 -1.31
CA GLY A 135 8.83 -15.10 -0.74
C GLY A 135 10.08 -15.28 -1.59
N ASN A 136 11.24 -15.05 -0.97
CA ASN A 136 12.53 -15.12 -1.63
C ASN A 136 13.22 -16.46 -1.32
N TYR A 137 13.37 -17.30 -2.34
CA TYR A 137 14.12 -18.54 -2.28
C TYR A 137 15.53 -18.29 -2.79
N SER A 138 16.55 -18.70 -2.05
CA SER A 138 17.94 -18.50 -2.45
C SER A 138 18.70 -19.81 -2.42
N CYS A 139 19.42 -20.11 -3.48
CA CYS A 139 20.42 -21.16 -3.49
C CYS A 139 21.76 -20.53 -3.11
N VAL A 140 22.48 -21.15 -2.19
CA VAL A 140 23.76 -20.62 -1.71
C VAL A 140 24.81 -21.70 -1.88
N PHE A 141 25.95 -21.32 -2.46
CA PHE A 141 27.17 -22.10 -2.46
C PHE A 141 28.11 -21.50 -1.40
N ASP A 142 28.45 -22.32 -0.40
CA ASP A 142 29.30 -21.96 0.74
C ASP A 142 30.77 -21.86 0.30
N LEU A 143 31.07 -20.75 -0.37
CA LEU A 143 32.38 -20.35 -0.87
C LEU A 143 32.82 -19.08 -0.16
N ARG A 144 34.08 -18.68 -0.40
CA ARG A 144 34.61 -17.39 0.08
C ARG A 144 35.07 -16.55 -1.10
N PRO A 145 34.30 -15.52 -1.52
CA PRO A 145 32.98 -15.12 -1.02
C PRO A 145 31.85 -16.10 -1.40
N GLU A 146 30.74 -16.08 -0.65
CA GLU A 146 29.55 -16.90 -0.95
C GLU A 146 29.01 -16.54 -2.33
N ALA A 147 28.54 -17.55 -3.07
CA ALA A 147 27.83 -17.36 -4.32
C ALA A 147 26.34 -17.67 -4.10
N GLU A 148 25.47 -16.69 -4.35
CA GLU A 148 24.03 -16.80 -4.11
C GLU A 148 23.22 -16.31 -5.31
N ALA A 149 22.14 -17.04 -5.64
CA ALA A 149 21.11 -16.59 -6.55
C ALA A 149 19.72 -16.69 -5.92
N ARG A 150 18.84 -15.76 -6.29
CA ARG A 150 17.54 -15.51 -5.67
C ARG A 150 16.39 -15.69 -6.65
N PHE A 151 15.35 -16.39 -6.24
CA PHE A 151 14.07 -16.50 -6.90
C PHE A 151 13.03 -15.78 -6.05
N ILE A 152 12.48 -14.69 -6.58
CA ILE A 152 11.46 -13.89 -5.92
C ILE A 152 10.11 -14.41 -6.39
N VAL A 153 9.47 -15.22 -5.56
CA VAL A 153 8.19 -15.88 -5.85
C VAL A 153 7.06 -15.03 -5.30
N THR A 154 6.24 -14.47 -6.18
CA THR A 154 5.12 -13.60 -5.81
C THR A 154 3.88 -13.92 -6.62
N VAL A 155 2.74 -13.45 -6.17
CA VAL A 155 1.57 -13.28 -7.05
C VAL A 155 1.76 -12.03 -7.93
N PRO A 156 1.03 -11.90 -9.04
CA PRO A 156 1.12 -10.74 -9.93
C PRO A 156 0.85 -9.42 -9.20
N HIS A 157 1.58 -8.37 -9.58
CA HIS A 157 1.43 -7.07 -8.94
C HIS A 157 0.07 -6.39 -9.25
N THR A 158 -0.53 -5.81 -8.21
CA THR A 158 -1.74 -4.99 -8.30
C THR A 158 -1.41 -3.51 -8.18
N GLU A 159 -1.78 -2.75 -9.20
CA GLU A 159 -1.61 -1.31 -9.26
C GLU A 159 -2.74 -0.60 -8.55
N GLY A 160 -2.39 0.26 -7.59
CA GLY A 160 -3.29 1.23 -6.98
C GLY A 160 -3.09 2.63 -7.56
N ARG A 161 -3.01 3.64 -6.68
CA ARG A 161 -2.76 5.03 -7.07
C ARG A 161 -1.85 5.71 -6.06
N GLU A 162 -0.67 6.13 -6.51
CA GLU A 162 0.33 6.79 -5.66
C GLU A 162 -0.11 8.17 -5.19
N LYS A 163 -0.66 8.99 -6.10
CA LYS A 163 -1.12 10.34 -5.78
C LYS A 163 -2.50 10.31 -5.13
N PRO A 164 -2.73 11.10 -4.06
CA PRO A 164 -4.03 11.15 -3.43
C PRO A 164 -5.11 11.61 -4.41
N LEU A 165 -6.29 11.02 -4.26
CA LEU A 165 -7.53 11.47 -4.86
C LEU A 165 -8.12 12.56 -3.97
N ILE A 166 -8.44 13.71 -4.55
CA ILE A 166 -9.06 14.83 -3.84
C ILE A 166 -10.45 15.05 -4.43
N SER A 167 -11.45 15.14 -3.56
CA SER A 167 -12.85 15.42 -3.93
C SER A 167 -13.51 16.24 -2.82
N TYR A 168 -14.73 16.71 -3.05
CA TYR A 168 -15.46 17.51 -2.07
C TYR A 168 -16.64 16.76 -1.44
N GLU A 169 -17.13 17.27 -0.32
CA GLU A 169 -18.35 16.78 0.33
C GLU A 169 -19.53 16.82 -0.64
N GLY A 170 -20.36 15.76 -0.62
CA GLY A 170 -21.51 15.59 -1.51
C GLY A 170 -21.19 15.01 -2.89
N ASP A 171 -19.93 15.07 -3.34
CA ASP A 171 -19.51 14.50 -4.63
C ASP A 171 -19.59 12.97 -4.63
N ALA A 172 -19.48 12.39 -5.83
CA ALA A 172 -19.19 10.98 -6.01
C ALA A 172 -17.80 10.79 -6.61
N ILE A 173 -17.10 9.72 -6.22
CA ILE A 173 -15.76 9.41 -6.72
C ILE A 173 -15.64 7.94 -7.12
N VAL A 174 -14.77 7.67 -8.09
CA VAL A 174 -14.43 6.32 -8.53
C VAL A 174 -12.93 6.08 -8.32
N MET A 175 -12.63 5.08 -7.50
CA MET A 175 -11.29 4.53 -7.32
C MET A 175 -11.10 3.32 -8.23
N VAL A 176 -9.90 3.14 -8.76
CA VAL A 176 -9.61 2.08 -9.74
C VAL A 176 -8.30 1.40 -9.39
N CYS A 177 -8.29 0.07 -9.43
CA CYS A 177 -7.10 -0.76 -9.39
C CYS A 177 -6.98 -1.65 -10.62
N LYS A 178 -5.75 -2.02 -10.96
CA LYS A 178 -5.45 -2.82 -12.16
C LYS A 178 -4.48 -3.95 -11.85
N ALA A 179 -4.81 -5.16 -12.30
CA ALA A 179 -3.87 -6.26 -12.38
C ALA A 179 -3.13 -6.20 -13.72
N HIS A 180 -1.80 -6.29 -13.68
CA HIS A 180 -0.94 -6.12 -14.86
C HIS A 180 -0.87 -7.41 -15.72
N SER A 181 -0.16 -8.40 -15.19
CA SER A 181 0.28 -9.56 -15.97
C SER A 181 -0.82 -10.60 -16.14
N HIS A 182 -1.49 -10.97 -15.05
CA HIS A 182 -2.45 -12.07 -15.03
C HIS A 182 -3.80 -11.66 -14.43
N LEU A 183 -4.85 -12.37 -14.85
CA LEU A 183 -6.22 -12.17 -14.36
C LEU A 183 -6.35 -12.75 -12.94
N PRO A 184 -6.82 -11.96 -11.96
CA PRO A 184 -7.19 -12.51 -10.67
C PRO A 184 -8.54 -13.23 -10.74
N ASN A 185 -8.76 -14.14 -9.80
CA ASN A 185 -10.02 -14.86 -9.62
C ASN A 185 -11.12 -13.95 -9.04
N GLY A 186 -10.73 -12.91 -8.32
CA GLY A 186 -11.65 -12.00 -7.66
C GLY A 186 -10.97 -10.75 -7.14
N TRP A 187 -11.80 -9.80 -6.70
CA TRP A 187 -11.37 -8.54 -6.12
C TRP A 187 -12.08 -8.29 -4.79
N THR A 188 -11.37 -7.77 -3.82
CA THR A 188 -11.96 -7.31 -2.55
C THR A 188 -11.47 -5.91 -2.22
N TRP A 189 -12.37 -5.06 -1.75
CA TRP A 189 -12.05 -3.70 -1.33
C TRP A 189 -12.06 -3.60 0.18
N TYR A 190 -11.11 -2.84 0.71
CA TYR A 190 -10.99 -2.57 2.12
C TYR A 190 -10.82 -1.08 2.36
N ARG A 191 -11.35 -0.62 3.50
CA ARG A 191 -11.10 0.70 4.07
C ARG A 191 -10.35 0.55 5.37
N LEU A 192 -9.38 1.42 5.61
CA LEU A 192 -8.77 1.55 6.92
C LEU A 192 -9.70 2.36 7.84
N ASN A 193 -10.06 1.82 8.99
CA ASN A 193 -10.74 2.54 10.06
C ASN A 193 -9.87 2.51 11.31
N GLY A 194 -9.15 3.59 11.58
CA GLY A 194 -8.08 3.61 12.58
C GLY A 194 -6.96 2.63 12.21
N THR A 195 -6.73 1.60 13.02
CA THR A 195 -5.76 0.53 12.76
C THR A 195 -6.38 -0.71 12.11
N GLU A 196 -7.70 -0.81 12.06
CA GLU A 196 -8.40 -1.99 11.58
C GLU A 196 -8.77 -1.88 10.10
N ARG A 197 -8.63 -3.00 9.39
CA ARG A 197 -8.98 -3.10 7.98
C ARG A 197 -10.39 -3.69 7.85
N ASN A 198 -11.32 -2.88 7.34
CA ASN A 198 -12.72 -3.26 7.17
C ASN A 198 -13.04 -3.56 5.70
N ILE A 199 -13.71 -4.67 5.44
CA ILE A 199 -14.17 -5.04 4.10
C ILE A 199 -15.30 -4.10 3.68
N ILE A 200 -15.25 -3.61 2.44
CA ILE A 200 -16.31 -2.81 1.84
C ILE A 200 -17.29 -3.75 1.13
N ASN A 201 -18.40 -4.04 1.79
CA ASN A 201 -19.48 -4.84 1.23
C ASN A 201 -20.48 -3.92 0.50
N ALA A 202 -20.28 -3.72 -0.81
CA ALA A 202 -21.18 -2.91 -1.62
C ALA A 202 -22.63 -3.43 -1.62
N THR A 203 -22.85 -4.72 -1.43
CA THR A 203 -24.19 -5.31 -1.32
C THR A 203 -24.94 -4.89 -0.06
N LEU A 204 -24.24 -4.61 1.05
CA LEU A 204 -24.87 -4.18 2.30
C LEU A 204 -25.24 -2.70 2.30
N ASN A 205 -24.54 -1.89 1.50
CA ASN A 205 -24.82 -0.47 1.37
C ASN A 205 -24.67 -0.03 -0.10
N PRO A 206 -25.62 -0.45 -0.97
CA PRO A 206 -25.56 -0.19 -2.40
C PRO A 206 -25.82 1.28 -2.76
N GLU A 207 -26.48 2.04 -1.87
CA GLU A 207 -26.67 3.49 -2.05
C GLU A 207 -25.35 4.26 -1.89
N LYS A 208 -24.47 3.80 -0.99
CA LYS A 208 -23.17 4.42 -0.74
C LYS A 208 -22.07 3.90 -1.66
N PHE A 209 -22.02 2.58 -1.87
CA PHE A 209 -20.91 1.90 -2.53
C PHE A 209 -21.36 1.10 -3.75
N THR A 210 -20.61 1.20 -4.84
CA THR A 210 -20.81 0.34 -6.02
C THR A 210 -19.47 -0.19 -6.50
N THR A 211 -19.37 -1.49 -6.73
CA THR A 211 -18.18 -2.13 -7.28
C THR A 211 -18.42 -2.62 -8.68
N ALA A 212 -17.44 -2.46 -9.57
CA ALA A 212 -17.47 -2.99 -10.92
C ALA A 212 -16.13 -3.63 -11.28
N VAL A 213 -16.17 -4.73 -12.04
CA VAL A 213 -14.97 -5.39 -12.55
C VAL A 213 -15.04 -5.42 -14.07
N GLU A 214 -14.07 -4.79 -14.72
CA GLU A 214 -13.96 -4.69 -16.17
C GLU A 214 -12.92 -5.69 -16.68
N LYS A 215 -13.38 -6.64 -17.51
CA LYS A 215 -12.56 -7.71 -18.13
C LYS A 215 -11.70 -8.50 -17.13
N GLY A 216 -12.12 -8.59 -15.86
CA GLY A 216 -11.36 -9.24 -14.77
C GLY A 216 -10.11 -8.49 -14.30
N LYS A 217 -9.48 -7.67 -15.16
CA LYS A 217 -8.20 -6.97 -14.86
C LYS A 217 -8.36 -5.68 -14.08
N LYS A 218 -9.50 -5.00 -14.18
CA LYS A 218 -9.68 -3.66 -13.61
C LYS A 218 -10.87 -3.64 -12.67
N ALA A 219 -10.61 -3.43 -11.39
CA ALA A 219 -11.65 -3.24 -10.39
C ALA A 219 -11.86 -1.76 -10.10
N SER A 220 -13.12 -1.37 -9.96
CA SER A 220 -13.52 0.00 -9.62
C SER A 220 -14.42 -0.01 -8.40
N LEU A 221 -14.20 0.93 -7.49
CA LEU A 221 -15.06 1.22 -6.34
C LEU A 221 -15.56 2.66 -6.45
N LYS A 222 -16.87 2.80 -6.61
CA LYS A 222 -17.56 4.09 -6.57
C LYS A 222 -18.10 4.35 -5.17
N ILE A 223 -17.84 5.54 -4.65
CA ILE A 223 -18.43 6.05 -3.40
C ILE A 223 -19.31 7.24 -3.75
N MET A 224 -20.57 7.20 -3.32
CA MET A 224 -21.56 8.27 -3.51
C MET A 224 -21.65 9.17 -2.27
N GLY A 225 -22.02 10.44 -2.47
CA GLY A 225 -22.33 11.37 -1.37
C GLY A 225 -21.22 11.44 -0.32
N LEU A 226 -20.02 11.82 -0.75
CA LEU A 226 -18.83 11.83 0.11
C LEU A 226 -19.01 12.71 1.36
N THR A 227 -18.54 12.22 2.49
CA THR A 227 -18.40 13.01 3.73
C THR A 227 -16.93 13.17 4.08
N GLN A 228 -16.59 14.12 4.96
CA GLN A 228 -15.21 14.29 5.40
C GLN A 228 -14.62 13.02 6.02
N GLU A 229 -15.46 12.25 6.73
CA GLU A 229 -15.11 11.00 7.37
C GLU A 229 -14.69 9.93 6.37
N ASP A 230 -15.17 9.96 5.12
CA ASP A 230 -14.77 9.04 4.05
C ASP A 230 -13.31 9.24 3.60
N SER A 231 -12.65 10.30 4.03
CA SER A 231 -11.21 10.46 3.85
C SER A 231 -10.45 9.31 4.49
N GLY A 232 -9.46 8.76 3.78
CA GLY A 232 -8.65 7.68 4.32
C GLY A 232 -7.96 6.85 3.26
N ILE A 233 -7.38 5.74 3.70
CA ILE A 233 -6.67 4.80 2.83
C ILE A 233 -7.63 3.66 2.48
N PHE A 234 -7.73 3.42 1.18
CA PHE A 234 -8.44 2.31 0.59
C PHE A 234 -7.44 1.32 0.00
N TRP A 235 -7.75 0.05 0.13
CA TRP A 235 -6.98 -1.05 -0.44
C TRP A 235 -7.88 -1.85 -1.37
N CYS A 236 -7.35 -2.24 -2.52
CA CYS A 236 -7.94 -3.24 -3.38
C CYS A 236 -7.04 -4.47 -3.34
N SER A 237 -7.63 -5.64 -3.15
CA SER A 237 -6.91 -6.92 -3.15
C SER A 237 -7.35 -7.73 -4.35
N ALA A 238 -6.40 -8.11 -5.20
CA ALA A 238 -6.58 -9.04 -6.29
C ALA A 238 -6.26 -10.45 -5.79
N ILE A 239 -7.20 -11.37 -5.95
CA ILE A 239 -7.16 -12.72 -5.36
C ILE A 239 -6.70 -13.73 -6.41
N TYR A 240 -5.75 -14.59 -6.02
CA TYR A 240 -5.23 -15.72 -6.78
C TYR A 240 -5.31 -17.00 -5.92
N ASP A 241 -5.08 -18.19 -6.49
CA ASP A 241 -5.27 -19.46 -5.76
C ASP A 241 -4.28 -19.61 -4.59
N ILE A 242 -3.10 -19.03 -4.74
CA ILE A 242 -1.98 -19.15 -3.80
C ILE A 242 -1.75 -17.88 -2.97
N GLY A 243 -2.63 -16.87 -3.06
CA GLY A 243 -2.45 -15.63 -2.32
C GLY A 243 -3.15 -14.43 -2.96
N SER A 244 -2.81 -13.24 -2.49
CA SER A 244 -3.38 -12.00 -3.02
C SER A 244 -2.35 -10.87 -3.08
N SER A 245 -2.58 -9.90 -3.97
CA SER A 245 -1.76 -8.70 -4.09
C SER A 245 -2.62 -7.46 -3.94
N GLU A 246 -2.04 -6.40 -3.39
CA GLU A 246 -2.80 -5.23 -2.97
C GLU A 246 -2.34 -3.93 -3.62
N GLY A 247 -3.30 -3.12 -4.06
CA GLY A 247 -3.09 -1.74 -4.46
C GLY A 247 -3.61 -0.78 -3.39
N ARG A 248 -2.86 0.29 -3.15
CA ARG A 248 -3.20 1.34 -2.17
C ARG A 248 -3.70 2.59 -2.87
N ILE A 249 -4.75 3.22 -2.33
CA ILE A 249 -5.31 4.49 -2.81
C ILE A 249 -5.61 5.39 -1.61
N HIS A 250 -5.15 6.64 -1.63
CA HIS A 250 -5.46 7.63 -0.59
C HIS A 250 -6.55 8.58 -1.09
N LEU A 251 -7.69 8.64 -0.39
CA LEU A 251 -8.77 9.57 -0.65
C LEU A 251 -8.75 10.71 0.38
N LYS A 252 -8.83 11.95 -0.09
CA LYS A 252 -9.01 13.15 0.73
C LYS A 252 -10.29 13.85 0.30
N VAL A 253 -11.24 13.93 1.22
CA VAL A 253 -12.49 14.69 1.03
C VAL A 253 -12.34 16.05 1.71
N LEU A 254 -12.62 17.11 0.98
CA LEU A 254 -12.56 18.49 1.44
C LEU A 254 -13.96 19.08 1.60
N SER A 255 -14.16 19.91 2.61
CA SER A 255 -15.40 20.68 2.72
C SER A 255 -15.41 21.83 1.72
N TYR A 256 -16.60 22.20 1.24
CA TYR A 256 -16.81 23.37 0.38
C TYR A 256 -16.39 24.70 1.04
N THR A 257 -16.26 24.70 2.36
CA THR A 257 -15.75 25.84 3.12
C THR A 257 -14.25 26.11 2.86
N VAL A 258 -13.49 25.12 2.40
CA VAL A 258 -12.06 25.27 2.10
C VAL A 258 -11.82 26.29 0.98
N PRO A 259 -12.40 26.12 -0.23
CA PRO A 259 -12.25 27.11 -1.29
C PRO A 259 -13.00 28.41 -0.96
N LEU A 260 -14.04 28.41 -0.12
CA LEU A 260 -14.81 29.61 0.20
C LEU A 260 -14.04 30.63 1.05
N LYS A 261 -13.20 30.17 1.99
CA LYS A 261 -12.41 31.04 2.89
C LYS A 261 -11.59 32.12 2.18
N PRO A 262 -10.78 31.83 1.14
CA PRO A 262 -10.05 32.89 0.43
C PRO A 262 -10.98 33.90 -0.25
N PHE A 263 -12.13 33.46 -0.79
CA PHE A 263 -13.11 34.40 -1.37
C PHE A 263 -13.71 35.33 -0.31
N LEU A 264 -14.03 34.81 0.88
CA LEU A 264 -14.51 35.62 1.98
C LEU A 264 -13.45 36.63 2.47
N ALA A 265 -12.18 36.21 2.53
CA ALA A 265 -11.09 37.12 2.89
C ALA A 265 -10.98 38.28 1.90
N ILE A 266 -11.02 37.99 0.59
CA ILE A 266 -11.00 39.01 -0.47
C ILE A 266 -12.22 39.93 -0.37
N ALA A 267 -13.42 39.38 -0.14
CA ALA A 267 -14.63 40.19 -0.01
C ALA A 267 -14.54 41.16 1.17
N VAL A 268 -14.04 40.70 2.32
CA VAL A 268 -13.82 41.55 3.51
C VAL A 268 -12.80 42.65 3.22
N GLU A 269 -11.70 42.33 2.53
CA GLU A 269 -10.68 43.31 2.15
C GLU A 269 -11.26 44.41 1.24
N VAL A 270 -12.04 44.02 0.22
CA VAL A 270 -12.72 44.95 -0.68
C VAL A 270 -13.70 45.84 0.08
N LEU A 271 -14.48 45.28 1.01
CA LEU A 271 -15.43 46.06 1.82
C LEU A 271 -14.72 47.10 2.71
N ILE A 272 -13.57 46.74 3.28
CA ILE A 272 -12.76 47.67 4.07
C ILE A 272 -12.24 48.81 3.18
N LEU A 273 -11.68 48.49 2.01
CA LEU A 273 -11.17 49.49 1.07
C LEU A 273 -12.26 50.46 0.61
N VAL A 274 -13.43 49.95 0.23
CA VAL A 274 -14.59 50.78 -0.16
C VAL A 274 -15.02 51.68 1.00
N SER A 275 -15.09 51.15 2.22
CA SER A 275 -15.45 51.93 3.41
C SER A 275 -14.45 53.05 3.69
N LEU A 276 -13.15 52.78 3.60
CA LEU A 276 -12.09 53.79 3.77
C LEU A 276 -12.16 54.90 2.71
N ILE A 277 -12.42 54.54 1.45
CA ILE A 277 -12.59 55.50 0.35
C ILE A 277 -13.79 56.41 0.61
N LEU A 278 -14.95 55.84 0.95
CA LEU A 278 -16.17 56.61 1.23
C LEU A 278 -15.99 57.56 2.42
N ILE A 279 -15.33 57.10 3.50
CA ILE A 279 -14.99 57.95 4.65
C ILE A 279 -14.05 59.09 4.20
N TYR A 280 -13.01 58.79 3.43
CA TYR A 280 -12.08 59.80 2.92
C TYR A 280 -12.78 60.85 2.03
N GLU A 281 -13.65 60.44 1.12
CA GLU A 281 -14.43 61.35 0.29
C GLU A 281 -15.35 62.23 1.12
N HIS A 282 -16.04 61.66 2.12
CA HIS A 282 -16.90 62.41 3.01
C HIS A 282 -16.10 63.44 3.83
N HIS A 283 -14.96 63.07 4.39
CA HIS A 283 -14.10 63.99 5.14
C HIS A 283 -13.54 65.10 4.25
N THR A 284 -13.19 64.78 3.00
CA THR A 284 -12.69 65.76 2.03
C THR A 284 -13.78 66.76 1.63
N LYS A 285 -15.01 66.30 1.34
CA LYS A 285 -16.17 67.18 1.07
C LYS A 285 -16.49 68.08 2.26
N LYS A 286 -16.39 67.55 3.48
CA LYS A 286 -16.57 68.33 4.72
C LYS A 286 -15.46 69.36 4.92
N LYS A 287 -14.21 69.05 4.55
CA LYS A 287 -13.09 70.01 4.63
C LYS A 287 -13.20 71.12 3.58
N GLN A 288 -13.65 70.81 2.36
CA GLN A 288 -13.90 71.81 1.31
C GLN A 288 -15.01 72.80 1.71
N THR A 289 -16.12 72.32 2.26
CA THR A 289 -17.21 73.18 2.76
C THR A 289 -16.78 74.08 3.93
N ILE A 290 -15.89 73.61 4.81
CA ILE A 290 -15.30 74.46 5.87
C ILE A 290 -14.29 75.49 5.30
N THR A 291 -13.61 75.17 4.19
CA THR A 291 -12.62 76.07 3.56
C THR A 291 -13.29 77.14 2.68
N GLU A 292 -14.46 76.87 2.10
CA GLU A 292 -15.28 77.89 1.43
C GLU A 292 -15.97 78.85 2.41
N ASN A 293 -16.46 78.36 3.55
CA ASN A 293 -17.03 79.22 4.61
C ASN A 293 -15.97 79.92 5.49
N GLY A 294 -14.68 79.60 5.31
CA GLY A 294 -13.56 80.13 6.11
C GLY A 294 -12.79 81.28 5.45
N LYS A 295 -13.24 81.81 4.31
CA LYS A 295 -12.56 82.93 3.60
C LYS A 295 -13.05 84.34 3.97
N ASP A 296 -14.01 84.49 4.89
CA ASP A 296 -14.54 85.80 5.30
C ASP A 296 -13.90 86.39 6.56
N SER A 297 -12.76 85.87 7.02
CA SER A 297 -12.07 86.43 8.19
C SER A 297 -10.57 86.13 8.16
N GLU A 298 -9.79 86.94 7.46
CA GLU A 298 -8.53 87.47 8.02
C GLU A 298 -7.94 88.56 7.09
N HIS A 299 -8.23 89.81 7.44
CA HIS A 299 -7.34 90.93 7.14
C HIS A 299 -7.27 91.81 8.39
N THR A 300 -6.16 91.74 9.13
CA THR A 300 -5.34 92.92 9.45
C THR A 300 -4.07 92.56 10.21
N GLU A 301 -2.99 93.14 9.69
CA GLU A 301 -1.57 93.16 10.05
C GLU A 301 -1.25 93.56 11.51
N LYS A 302 -0.07 93.13 12.04
CA LYS A 302 1.03 94.06 12.43
C LYS A 302 2.37 93.40 12.85
N LEU A 303 3.39 93.63 12.01
CA LEU A 303 4.82 94.00 12.22
C LEU A 303 5.66 93.54 13.44
N THR A 304 6.86 92.99 13.14
CA THR A 304 8.26 93.47 13.44
C THR A 304 9.22 92.25 13.42
N SER A 305 10.52 92.27 13.07
CA SER A 305 11.51 93.21 12.53
C SER A 305 12.79 92.39 12.22
N ASP A 306 13.47 92.75 11.11
CA ASP A 306 14.90 92.62 10.75
C ASP A 306 15.69 91.29 10.72
N GLY A 307 16.44 91.12 9.61
CA GLY A 307 17.84 90.69 9.71
C GLY A 307 18.47 89.85 8.57
N SER A 308 18.92 90.52 7.51
CA SER A 308 20.17 90.24 6.76
C SER A 308 20.22 89.23 5.59
N ASN A 309 20.96 89.68 4.56
CA ASN A 309 21.24 89.12 3.24
C ASN A 309 22.22 87.93 3.25
N GLY A 310 22.20 87.10 2.19
CA GLY A 310 23.26 86.11 1.96
C GLY A 310 23.13 85.25 0.71
N LEU A 311 23.68 85.75 -0.40
CA LEU A 311 23.89 85.21 -1.74
C LEU A 311 24.75 83.91 -1.82
N ARG A 312 24.62 83.16 -2.96
CA ARG A 312 25.48 82.10 -3.58
C ARG A 312 25.24 80.64 -3.15
N ASP A 313 25.45 79.58 -3.93
CA ASP A 313 25.67 79.25 -5.37
C ASP A 313 26.00 77.73 -5.40
N GLY A 314 25.60 77.00 -6.47
CA GLY A 314 26.14 75.68 -6.89
C GLY A 314 25.97 74.48 -5.93
N THR A 315 25.88 73.21 -6.33
CA THR A 315 26.23 72.53 -7.59
C THR A 315 25.54 71.16 -7.63
N ALA A 316 25.29 70.66 -8.84
CA ALA A 316 24.76 69.34 -9.18
C ALA A 316 25.72 68.16 -8.93
N ARG A 317 25.19 66.93 -9.21
CA ARG A 317 25.83 65.61 -9.48
C ARG A 317 25.92 64.65 -8.29
N HIS A 318 25.74 63.33 -8.40
CA HIS A 318 25.70 62.43 -9.57
C HIS A 318 24.85 61.18 -9.28
N ARG A 319 24.21 60.68 -10.34
CA ARG A 319 23.67 59.33 -10.53
C ARG A 319 24.81 58.31 -10.53
N ASN A 320 24.60 57.11 -9.98
CA ASN A 320 25.33 55.93 -10.43
C ASN A 320 24.43 54.68 -10.44
N VAL A 321 24.74 53.86 -11.44
CA VAL A 321 24.23 52.52 -11.77
C VAL A 321 24.59 51.53 -10.67
#